data_AF-A0AAW8KCS9-F1
#
_entry.id   AF-A0AAW8KCS9-F1
#
_cell.length_a   1.000
_cell.length_b   1.000
_cell.length_c   1.000
_cell.angle_alpha   90.00
_cell.angle_beta   90.00
_cell.angle_gamma   90.00
#
_symmetry.space_group_name_H-M   'P 1'
#
loop_
_entity.id
_entity.type
_entity.pdbx_description
1 polymer ?
#
loop_
_entity_poly.entity_id
_entity_poly.type
_entity_poly.pdbx_seq_one_letter_code
_entity_poly.pdbx_strand_id
1 'polypeptide(L)'
;YPNLPYFMFGHSMGSMITRDFAAKYGDELTGAIICGTPGVFPIAQETIAEMDKLIADGKGDESDPELTVKLMGWMCDRCGDITLG
;
A
#
# COMPACT_ATOMS: atom_id res chain seq x y z
N TYR A 1 6.53 -24.52 20.64
CA TYR A 1 7.17 -23.77 21.74
C TYR A 1 6.17 -22.76 22.29
N PRO A 2 5.27 -23.16 23.22
CA PRO A 2 4.14 -22.31 23.64
C PRO A 2 4.55 -21.04 24.41
N ASN A 3 5.79 -20.96 24.91
CA ASN A 3 6.24 -19.88 25.80
C ASN A 3 7.21 -18.89 25.14
N LEU A 4 7.48 -19.03 23.84
CA LEU A 4 8.36 -18.07 23.16
C LEU A 4 7.57 -16.82 22.79
N PRO A 5 8.15 -15.61 22.94
CA PRO A 5 7.51 -14.39 22.50
C PRO A 5 7.43 -14.36 20.97
N TYR A 6 6.26 -13.96 20.45
CA TYR A 6 6.02 -13.83 19.01
C TYR A 6 6.03 -12.36 18.60
N PHE A 7 6.74 -12.06 17.53
CA PHE A 7 6.79 -10.72 16.95
C PHE A 7 6.39 -10.76 15.48
N MET A 8 5.61 -9.77 15.04
CA MET A 8 5.20 -9.65 13.64
C MET A 8 5.80 -8.39 13.01
N PHE A 9 6.45 -8.55 11.86
CA PHE A 9 6.94 -7.44 11.04
C PHE A 9 6.13 -7.35 9.74
N GLY A 10 5.66 -6.15 9.42
CA GLY A 10 4.94 -5.89 8.17
C GLY A 10 5.48 -4.67 7.44
N HIS A 11 5.80 -4.84 6.15
CA HIS A 11 6.24 -3.77 5.24
C HIS A 11 5.22 -3.55 4.11
N SER A 12 4.95 -2.29 3.74
CA SER A 12 4.05 -1.94 2.62
C SER A 12 2.66 -2.58 2.82
N MET A 13 2.15 -3.37 1.87
CA MET A 13 0.90 -4.13 2.04
C MET A 13 0.96 -5.07 3.25
N GLY A 14 2.13 -5.67 3.53
CA GLY A 14 2.32 -6.51 4.71
C GLY A 14 2.10 -5.74 6.02
N SER A 15 2.34 -4.43 6.04
CA SER A 15 2.05 -3.59 7.20
C SER A 15 0.55 -3.46 7.48
N MET A 16 -0.28 -3.47 6.43
CA MET A 16 -1.74 -3.49 6.55
C MET A 16 -2.23 -4.84 7.06
N ILE A 17 -1.67 -5.93 6.55
CA ILE A 17 -1.96 -7.30 7.02
C ILE A 17 -1.58 -7.45 8.50
N THR A 18 -0.39 -6.96 8.89
CA THR A 18 0.04 -6.97 10.30
C THR A 18 -0.92 -6.19 11.19
N ARG A 19 -1.45 -5.06 10.73
CA ARG A 19 -2.45 -4.27 11.48
C ARG A 19 -3.78 -5.01 11.60
N ASP A 20 -4.26 -5.64 10.53
CA ASP A 20 -5.49 -6.44 10.55
C ASP A 20 -5.35 -7.65 11.50
N PHE A 21 -4.23 -8.36 11.40
CA PHE A 21 -3.90 -9.45 12.31
C PHE A 21 -3.85 -8.97 13.76
N ALA A 22 -3.12 -7.89 14.05
CA ALA A 22 -2.99 -7.37 15.41
C ALA A 22 -4.34 -6.88 15.97
N ALA A 23 -5.25 -6.36 15.14
CA ALA A 23 -6.58 -5.97 15.58
C ALA A 23 -7.43 -7.16 16.02
N LYS A 24 -7.21 -8.34 15.44
CA LYS A 24 -8.00 -9.55 15.72
C LYS A 24 -7.34 -10.53 16.70
N TYR A 25 -6.01 -10.63 16.65
CA TYR A 25 -5.19 -11.63 17.34
C TYR A 25 -3.98 -10.99 18.05
N GLY A 26 -4.05 -9.70 18.37
CA GLY A 26 -2.94 -8.96 18.97
C GLY A 26 -2.43 -9.56 20.27
N ASP A 27 -3.30 -10.20 21.05
CA ASP A 27 -2.95 -10.86 22.31
C ASP A 27 -2.01 -12.07 22.11
N GLU A 28 -1.91 -12.62 20.89
CA GLU A 28 -0.95 -13.67 20.54
C GLU A 28 0.47 -13.12 20.31
N LEU A 29 0.63 -11.80 20.16
CA LEU A 29 1.89 -11.16 19.85
C LEU A 29 2.47 -10.45 21.08
N THR A 30 3.77 -10.65 21.31
CA THR A 30 4.56 -9.83 22.23
C THR A 30 4.82 -8.44 21.67
N GLY A 31 4.86 -8.29 20.34
CA GLY A 31 4.96 -6.99 19.69
C GLY A 31 4.83 -7.05 18.18
N ALA A 32 4.63 -5.88 17.56
CA ALA A 32 4.58 -5.73 16.11
C ALA A 32 5.42 -4.54 15.66
N ILE A 33 6.10 -4.69 14.53
CA ILE A 33 6.85 -3.64 13.83
C ILE A 33 6.17 -3.40 12.49
N ILE A 34 5.79 -2.15 12.25
CA ILE A 34 5.02 -1.74 11.09
C ILE A 34 5.85 -0.71 10.33
N CYS A 35 6.14 -0.98 9.06
CA CYS A 35 7.04 -0.17 8.23
C CYS A 35 6.46 0.11 6.84
N GLY A 36 6.78 1.28 6.27
CA GLY A 36 6.33 1.64 4.92
C GLY A 36 4.81 1.61 4.75
N THR A 37 4.06 1.96 5.79
CA THR A 37 2.60 1.82 5.79
C THR A 37 1.94 2.81 4.85
N PRO A 38 1.10 2.34 3.92
CA PRO A 38 0.32 3.24 3.09
C PRO A 38 -0.58 4.12 3.98
N GLY A 39 -0.52 5.43 3.74
CA GLY A 39 -1.44 6.41 4.31
C GLY A 39 -2.67 6.60 3.40
N VAL A 40 -3.29 7.77 3.50
CA VAL A 40 -4.32 8.19 2.53
C VAL A 40 -3.63 8.50 1.21
N PHE A 41 -4.18 7.96 0.11
CA PHE A 41 -3.68 8.21 -1.24
C PHE A 41 -4.38 9.49 -1.74
N PRO A 42 -3.68 10.61 -1.89
CA PRO A 42 -4.32 11.92 -2.09
C PRO A 42 -5.24 12.02 -3.30
N ILE A 43 -4.94 11.24 -4.34
CA ILE A 43 -5.59 11.27 -5.66
C ILE A 43 -6.32 9.97 -6.00
N ALA A 44 -6.50 9.05 -5.04
CA ALA A 44 -7.03 7.72 -5.33
C ALA A 44 -8.40 7.75 -6.00
N GLN A 45 -9.30 8.67 -5.61
CA GLN A 45 -10.62 8.77 -6.22
C GLN A 45 -10.55 9.13 -7.70
N GLU A 46 -9.67 10.05 -8.07
CA GLU A 46 -9.49 10.50 -9.46
C GLU A 46 -8.86 9.38 -10.30
N THR A 47 -7.83 8.70 -9.76
CA THR A 47 -7.23 7.55 -10.45
C THR A 47 -8.22 6.41 -10.61
N ILE A 48 -9.04 6.09 -9.60
CA ILE A 48 -10.07 5.04 -9.70
C ILE A 48 -11.06 5.37 -10.81
N ALA A 49 -11.57 6.60 -10.88
CA ALA A 49 -12.52 7.00 -11.92
C ALA A 49 -11.94 6.91 -13.34
N GLU A 50 -10.64 7.19 -13.50
CA GLU A 50 -9.94 7.02 -14.76
C GLU A 50 -9.72 5.54 -15.13
N MET A 51 -9.33 4.71 -14.15
CA MET A 51 -9.20 3.27 -14.34
C MET A 51 -10.55 2.63 -14.73
N ASP A 52 -11.65 3.04 -14.10
CA ASP A 52 -13.00 2.58 -14.45
C ASP A 52 -13.36 2.92 -15.90
N LYS A 53 -12.99 4.11 -16.38
CA LYS A 53 -13.19 4.51 -17.77
C LYS A 53 -12.36 3.65 -18.73
N LEU A 54 -11.09 3.40 -18.42
CA LEU A 54 -10.22 2.57 -19.25
C LEU A 54 -10.73 1.13 -19.35
N ILE A 55 -11.24 0.57 -18.25
CA ILE A 55 -11.89 -0.74 -18.25
C ILE A 55 -13.12 -0.73 -19.15
N ALA A 56 -13.98 0.29 -19.04
CA ALA A 56 -15.17 0.44 -19.88
C ALA A 56 -14.84 0.57 -21.38
N ASP A 57 -13.72 1.21 -21.70
CA ASP A 57 -13.21 1.37 -23.07
C ASP A 57 -12.48 0.10 -23.60
N GLY A 58 -12.46 -0.99 -22.82
CA GLY A 58 -11.86 -2.27 -23.22
C GLY A 58 -10.35 -2.35 -23.03
N LYS A 59 -9.76 -1.42 -22.26
CA LYS A 59 -8.31 -1.28 -22.05
C LYS A 59 -7.83 -1.82 -20.70
N GLY A 60 -8.63 -2.64 -20.02
CA GLY A 60 -8.31 -3.12 -18.67
C GLY A 60 -7.03 -3.95 -18.57
N ASP A 61 -6.60 -4.56 -19.67
CA ASP A 61 -5.37 -5.37 -19.74
C ASP A 61 -4.16 -4.56 -20.26
N GLU A 62 -4.34 -3.29 -20.63
CA GLU A 62 -3.25 -2.43 -21.09
C GLU A 62 -2.40 -1.93 -19.90
N SER A 63 -1.07 -1.97 -20.07
CA SER A 63 -0.14 -1.43 -19.09
C SER A 63 0.21 0.01 -19.43
N ASP A 64 -0.28 0.95 -18.63
CA ASP A 64 0.05 2.38 -18.75
C ASP A 64 0.95 2.83 -17.58
N PRO A 65 2.24 3.14 -17.83
CA PRO A 65 3.12 3.64 -16.79
C PRO A 65 2.67 4.99 -16.23
N GLU A 66 1.98 5.84 -17.01
CA GLU A 66 1.52 7.15 -16.56
C GLU A 66 0.48 7.03 -15.44
N LEU A 67 -0.39 6.02 -15.46
CA LEU A 67 -1.33 5.75 -14.37
C LEU A 67 -0.61 5.43 -13.06
N THR A 68 0.51 4.70 -13.14
CA THR A 68 1.31 4.36 -11.96
C THR A 68 1.99 5.62 -11.40
N VAL A 69 2.60 6.44 -12.27
CA VAL A 69 3.21 7.71 -11.88
C VAL A 69 2.18 8.66 -11.31
N LYS A 70 0.99 8.73 -11.90
CA LYS A 70 -0.11 9.51 -11.37
C LYS A 70 -0.42 9.04 -9.96
N LEU A 71 -0.82 7.78 -9.78
CA LEU A 71 -1.27 7.21 -8.50
C LEU A 71 -0.21 7.29 -7.38
N MET A 72 1.05 7.01 -7.69
CA MET A 72 2.13 6.80 -6.72
C MET A 72 3.20 7.90 -6.71
N GLY A 73 3.22 8.82 -7.67
CA GLY A 73 4.28 9.83 -7.81
C GLY A 73 4.49 10.68 -6.57
N TRP A 74 3.41 10.97 -5.84
CA TRP A 74 3.43 11.71 -4.58
C TRP A 74 4.34 11.08 -3.50
N MET A 75 4.66 9.79 -3.61
CA MET A 75 5.58 9.10 -2.69
C MET A 75 7.01 9.68 -2.77
N CYS A 76 7.37 10.27 -3.90
CA CYS A 76 8.68 10.87 -4.12
C CYS A 76 8.71 12.38 -3.85
N ASP A 77 7.59 13.04 -3.50
CA ASP A 77 7.51 14.49 -3.27
C ASP A 77 8.50 15.01 -2.21
N ARG A 78 8.97 14.13 -1.32
CA ARG A 78 9.93 14.46 -0.26
C ARG A 78 11.38 14.08 -0.60
N CYS A 79 11.61 13.52 -1.78
CA CYS A 79 12.89 12.97 -2.20
C CYS A 79 13.68 13.91 -3.15
N GLY A 80 13.28 15.18 -3.28
CA GLY A 80 13.93 16.15 -4.16
C GLY A 80 13.63 15.87 -5.64
N ASP A 81 14.68 15.78 -6.46
CA ASP A 81 14.56 15.59 -7.93
C ASP A 81 14.27 14.12 -8.34
N ILE A 82 14.01 13.23 -7.38
CA ILE A 82 13.66 11.85 -7.65
C ILE A 82 12.20 11.79 -8.09
N THR A 83 11.95 11.21 -9.26
CA THR A 83 10.61 10.95 -9.80
C THR A 83 10.40 9.45 -9.98
N LEU A 84 9.13 9.06 -9.93
CA LEU A 84 8.69 7.69 -10.24
C LEU A 84 8.49 7.62 -11.75
N GLY A 85 9.24 6.74 -12.44
CA GLY A 85 9.07 6.49 -13.88
C GLY A 85 9.64 7.56 -14.77
#